data_AF-A0A1G9AC88-F1
#
_entry.id   AF-A0A1G9AC88-F1
#
_cell.length_a   1.000
_cell.length_b   1.000
_cell.length_c   1.000
_cell.angle_alpha   90.00
_cell.angle_beta   90.00
_cell.angle_gamma   90.00
#
_symmetry.space_group_name_H-M   'P 1'
#
loop_
_entity.id
_entity.type
_entity.pdbx_description
1 polymer ?
#
loop_
_entity_poly.entity_id
_entity_poly.type
_entity_poly.pdbx_seq_one_letter_code
_entity_poly.pdbx_strand_id
1 'polypeptide(L)'
;MDKLYNEYVTQLEDYVLKERASQYLFTGNKIDRGRTYFDHLKIDASQIMNYLDVSLEQKYISIDRTCFYICDLSNEERTPYNTIVFNLYGSPLKSVETTTQIINRSFNAMNINYEMIKHLGKAFGINQKCPYVLGPMCFAPDKGTKHNHASWIGIHNVRDIHSHDKQTLLSIKNEHELLIDLDIKKTDKMVNNGHIIYQAQEAMVKGWQALYQDESDDYQTWNILKKRSLQHTFSQKIPTLFSCLMFFSYFQALEMLRTVLKEGDPLLDDVMKKYPKFTL
;
A
#
# COMPACT_ATOMS: atom_id res chain seq x y z
N MET A 1 -2.73 -29.22 3.23
CA MET A 1 -1.55 -28.33 3.36
C MET A 1 -2.00 -26.87 3.42
N ASP A 2 -2.87 -26.42 2.53
CA ASP A 2 -3.29 -25.00 2.44
C ASP A 2 -4.02 -24.45 3.68
N LYS A 3 -4.85 -25.25 4.37
CA LYS A 3 -5.61 -24.78 5.54
C LYS A 3 -4.71 -24.49 6.75
N LEU A 4 -3.72 -25.35 6.99
CA LEU A 4 -2.76 -25.22 8.09
C LEU A 4 -1.76 -24.08 7.83
N TYR A 5 -1.36 -23.89 6.57
CA TYR A 5 -0.52 -22.77 6.16
C TYR A 5 -1.23 -21.42 6.35
N ASN A 6 -2.51 -21.33 5.97
CA ASN A 6 -3.30 -20.11 6.15
C ASN A 6 -3.56 -19.80 7.64
N GLU A 7 -3.83 -20.80 8.47
CA GLU A 7 -3.95 -20.61 9.93
C GLU A 7 -2.63 -20.14 10.55
N TYR A 8 -1.49 -20.71 10.15
CA TYR A 8 -0.18 -20.31 10.63
C TYR A 8 0.22 -18.89 10.20
N VAL A 9 -0.05 -18.51 8.95
CA VAL A 9 0.18 -17.15 8.44
C VAL A 9 -0.69 -16.14 9.21
N THR A 10 -1.96 -16.44 9.43
CA THR A 10 -2.87 -15.58 10.20
C THR A 10 -2.39 -15.41 11.65
N GLN A 11 -1.93 -16.48 12.29
CA GLN A 11 -1.39 -16.43 13.65
C GLN A 11 -0.08 -15.64 13.75
N LEU A 12 0.80 -15.76 12.75
CA LEU A 12 2.03 -14.98 12.65
C LEU A 12 1.76 -13.50 12.42
N GLU A 13 0.79 -13.16 11.57
CA GLU A 13 0.38 -11.78 11.34
C GLU A 13 -0.15 -11.14 12.62
N ASP A 14 -1.01 -11.85 13.36
CA ASP A 14 -1.52 -11.41 14.66
C ASP A 14 -0.41 -11.25 15.71
N TYR A 15 0.57 -12.17 15.74
CA TYR A 15 1.70 -12.11 16.66
C TYR A 15 2.62 -10.91 16.35
N VAL A 16 3.00 -10.72 15.09
CA VAL A 16 3.85 -9.62 14.65
C VAL A 16 3.16 -8.26 14.84
N LEU A 17 1.84 -8.19 14.65
CA LEU A 17 1.06 -6.99 14.93
C LEU A 17 1.03 -6.66 16.43
N LYS A 18 0.86 -7.67 17.29
CA LYS A 18 0.91 -7.49 18.76
C LYS A 18 2.30 -7.11 19.26
N GLU A 19 3.34 -7.70 18.71
CA GLU A 19 4.73 -7.47 19.10
C GLU A 19 5.27 -6.12 18.57
N ARG A 20 4.80 -5.65 17.41
CA ARG A 20 5.09 -4.29 16.95
C ARG A 20 4.30 -3.24 17.72
N ALA A 21 3.04 -3.50 18.05
CA ALA A 21 2.24 -2.61 18.91
C ALA A 21 2.87 -2.44 20.30
N SER A 22 3.48 -3.49 20.87
CA SER A 22 4.18 -3.38 22.16
C SER A 22 5.50 -2.60 22.08
N GLN A 23 6.18 -2.59 20.93
CA GLN A 23 7.39 -1.79 20.71
C GLN A 23 7.11 -0.27 20.63
N TYR A 24 5.92 0.14 20.18
CA TYR A 24 5.50 1.55 20.22
C TYR A 24 4.98 2.01 21.58
N LEU A 25 4.77 1.10 22.54
CA LEU A 25 4.21 1.40 23.86
C LEU A 25 5.27 1.61 24.96
N PHE A 26 6.56 1.68 24.64
CA PHE A 26 7.61 1.82 25.66
C PHE A 26 8.70 2.84 25.32
N THR A 27 8.41 4.11 25.57
CA THR A 27 9.36 5.06 26.20
C THR A 27 8.58 6.18 26.90
N GLY A 28 8.66 6.22 28.24
CA GLY A 28 8.44 7.46 29.01
C GLY A 28 7.10 7.60 29.72
N ASN A 29 7.13 7.38 31.04
CA ASN A 29 6.24 7.86 32.10
C ASN A 29 4.81 7.27 32.19
N LYS A 30 4.67 6.36 33.16
CA LYS A 30 3.42 6.08 33.87
C LYS A 30 2.87 7.36 34.51
N ILE A 31 1.93 8.03 33.85
CA ILE A 31 0.95 8.88 34.53
C ILE A 31 -0.43 8.60 33.93
N ASP A 32 -1.31 8.24 34.85
CA ASP A 32 -2.76 8.18 34.84
C ASP A 32 -3.58 7.20 34.00
N ARG A 33 -4.32 6.42 34.81
CA ARG A 33 -5.46 5.56 34.52
C ARG A 33 -6.61 6.42 34.01
N GLY A 34 -6.80 6.43 32.69
CA GLY A 34 -8.04 6.83 32.03
C GLY A 34 -8.25 5.95 30.82
N ARG A 35 -8.92 4.80 30.99
CA ARG A 35 -9.34 3.97 29.86
C ARG A 35 -10.33 4.78 29.02
N THR A 36 -9.89 5.22 27.85
CA THR A 36 -10.74 5.42 26.68
C THR A 36 -10.10 4.65 25.53
N TYR A 37 -10.14 3.32 25.65
CA TYR A 37 -10.05 2.48 24.46
C TYR A 37 -11.34 2.73 23.69
N PHE A 38 -11.25 3.37 22.53
CA PHE A 38 -12.39 3.42 21.62
C PHE A 38 -12.57 2.02 21.06
N ASP A 39 -13.37 1.21 21.73
CA ASP A 39 -13.62 -0.17 21.32
C ASP A 39 -14.29 -0.19 19.93
N HIS A 40 -15.14 0.81 19.65
CA HIS A 40 -15.83 0.99 18.37
C HIS A 40 -15.91 2.48 18.01
N LEU A 41 -15.52 2.84 16.78
CA LEU A 41 -15.52 4.23 16.28
C LEU A 41 -16.50 4.32 15.13
N LYS A 42 -17.43 5.27 15.16
CA LYS A 42 -18.37 5.53 14.06
C LYS A 42 -18.04 6.88 13.46
N ILE A 43 -17.17 6.89 12.47
CA ILE A 43 -16.61 8.11 11.92
C ILE A 43 -17.51 8.65 10.81
N ASP A 44 -17.97 9.88 11.00
CA ASP A 44 -18.70 10.68 10.03
C ASP A 44 -18.05 12.07 9.96
N ALA A 45 -18.02 12.66 8.74
CA ALA A 45 -17.54 14.01 8.47
C ALA A 45 -18.18 15.06 9.41
N SER A 46 -19.46 14.87 9.77
CA SER A 46 -20.17 15.78 10.68
C SER A 46 -19.62 15.77 12.12
N GLN A 47 -18.95 14.69 12.52
CA GLN A 47 -18.50 14.44 13.89
C GLN A 47 -16.98 14.56 14.07
N ILE A 48 -16.23 14.93 13.03
CA ILE A 48 -14.76 14.94 13.08
C ILE A 48 -14.21 15.86 14.17
N MET A 49 -14.86 16.99 14.44
CA MET A 49 -14.45 17.88 15.52
C MET A 49 -14.52 17.21 16.90
N ASN A 50 -15.51 16.35 17.15
CA ASN A 50 -15.61 15.61 18.41
C ASN A 50 -14.44 14.64 18.58
N TYR A 51 -14.01 14.00 17.49
CA TYR A 51 -12.84 13.12 17.50
C TYR A 51 -11.54 13.90 17.67
N LEU A 52 -11.49 15.14 17.20
CA LEU A 52 -10.32 16.00 17.34
C LEU A 52 -10.05 16.36 18.81
N ASP A 53 -11.09 16.65 19.59
CA ASP A 53 -10.97 17.02 21.01
C ASP A 53 -10.36 15.89 21.86
N VAL A 54 -10.69 14.64 21.55
CA VAL A 54 -10.22 13.44 22.25
C VAL A 54 -8.94 12.84 21.66
N SER A 55 -8.45 13.39 20.55
CA SER A 55 -7.26 12.87 19.86
C SER A 55 -5.96 13.36 20.49
N LEU A 56 -4.95 12.49 20.45
CA LEU A 56 -3.61 12.76 20.97
C LEU A 56 -2.81 13.59 19.96
N GLU A 57 -2.29 14.72 20.41
CA GLU A 57 -1.44 15.56 19.58
C GLU A 57 -0.07 14.91 19.35
N GLN A 58 0.35 14.88 18.09
CA GLN A 58 1.63 14.33 17.67
C GLN A 58 2.31 15.29 16.70
N LYS A 59 3.57 15.63 16.99
CA LYS A 59 4.40 16.45 16.09
C LYS A 59 4.66 15.73 14.76
N TYR A 60 4.88 14.42 14.83
CA TYR A 60 5.15 13.58 13.66
C TYR A 60 4.33 12.29 13.74
N ILE A 61 3.46 12.07 12.76
CA ILE A 61 2.68 10.83 12.66
C ILE A 61 3.32 9.89 11.64
N SER A 62 3.54 8.63 12.03
CA SER A 62 3.86 7.53 11.11
C SER A 62 2.65 6.63 10.99
N ILE A 63 2.30 6.23 9.77
CA ILE A 63 1.18 5.29 9.53
C ILE A 63 1.72 3.89 9.29
N ASP A 64 0.90 2.89 9.65
CA ASP A 64 1.19 1.48 9.46
C ASP A 64 -0.07 0.71 9.01
N ARG A 65 -0.03 -0.62 9.05
CA ARG A 65 -1.14 -1.50 8.65
C ARG A 65 -2.37 -1.41 9.54
N THR A 66 -2.28 -0.77 10.70
CA THR A 66 -3.41 -0.56 11.62
C THR A 66 -4.15 0.74 11.30
N CYS A 67 -3.56 1.63 10.51
CA CYS A 67 -4.22 2.85 10.08
C CYS A 67 -5.32 2.53 9.07
N PHE A 68 -6.54 2.94 9.37
CA PHE A 68 -7.70 2.73 8.48
C PHE A 68 -8.24 4.03 7.90
N TYR A 69 -7.94 5.19 8.49
CA TYR A 69 -8.36 6.47 7.96
C TYR A 69 -7.41 7.61 8.31
N ILE A 70 -7.08 8.44 7.32
CA ILE A 70 -6.29 9.66 7.46
C ILE A 70 -7.14 10.78 6.88
N CYS A 71 -7.69 11.62 7.74
CA CYS A 71 -8.63 12.65 7.35
C CYS A 71 -7.89 13.98 7.12
N ASP A 72 -8.14 14.58 5.97
CA ASP A 72 -7.65 15.91 5.61
C ASP A 72 -8.50 17.01 6.24
N LEU A 73 -7.87 17.84 7.07
CA LEU A 73 -8.48 18.98 7.75
C LEU A 73 -7.86 20.32 7.30
N SER A 74 -7.06 20.33 6.23
CA SER A 74 -6.32 21.54 5.83
C SER A 74 -7.20 22.75 5.48
N ASN A 75 -8.48 22.51 5.20
CA ASN A 75 -9.46 23.55 4.86
C ASN A 75 -10.43 23.86 6.02
N GLU A 76 -10.22 23.28 7.20
CA GLU A 76 -11.08 23.47 8.35
C GLU A 76 -10.56 24.61 9.25
N GLU A 77 -11.18 25.78 9.15
CA GLU A 77 -10.75 26.98 9.89
C GLU A 77 -10.95 26.88 11.40
N ARG A 78 -11.79 25.95 11.87
CA ARG A 78 -12.08 25.76 13.30
C ARG A 78 -10.93 25.13 14.09
N THR A 79 -9.88 24.66 13.43
CA THR A 79 -8.75 23.96 14.08
C THR A 79 -7.41 24.38 13.49
N PRO A 80 -6.33 24.44 14.31
CA PRO A 80 -4.97 24.61 13.80
C PRO A 80 -4.37 23.31 13.21
N TYR A 81 -4.99 22.16 13.45
CA TYR A 81 -4.54 20.85 12.98
C TYR A 81 -5.00 20.58 11.55
N ASN A 82 -4.08 20.06 10.72
CA ASN A 82 -4.32 19.78 9.32
C ASN A 82 -4.68 18.30 9.05
N THR A 83 -4.40 17.41 10.00
CA THR A 83 -4.69 15.97 9.85
C THR A 83 -5.15 15.35 11.16
N ILE A 84 -6.12 14.44 11.06
CA ILE A 84 -6.43 13.45 12.09
C ILE A 84 -6.31 12.04 11.52
N VAL A 85 -5.69 11.13 12.26
CA VAL A 85 -5.41 9.75 11.88
C VAL A 85 -6.12 8.79 12.82
N PHE A 86 -6.81 7.82 12.25
CA PHE A 86 -7.52 6.78 12.96
C PHE A 86 -6.85 5.43 12.70
N ASN A 87 -6.57 4.72 13.80
CA ASN A 87 -5.99 3.40 13.80
C ASN A 87 -6.98 2.41 14.43
N LEU A 88 -6.83 1.13 14.11
CA LEU A 88 -7.64 0.04 14.69
C LEU A 88 -7.51 -0.07 16.21
N TYR A 89 -6.46 0.52 16.78
CA TYR A 89 -6.14 0.46 18.20
C TYR A 89 -5.72 1.82 18.71
N GLY A 90 -6.09 2.11 19.96
CA GLY A 90 -5.71 3.34 20.64
C GLY A 90 -6.56 4.55 20.25
N SER A 91 -6.17 5.71 20.76
CA SER A 91 -6.85 6.97 20.48
C SER A 91 -6.47 7.52 19.10
N PRO A 92 -7.37 8.26 18.43
CA PRO A 92 -7.01 8.99 17.22
C PRO A 92 -5.83 9.94 17.47
N LEU A 93 -5.04 10.20 16.44
CA LEU A 93 -3.88 11.08 16.50
C LEU A 93 -4.14 12.33 15.68
N LYS A 94 -3.80 13.52 16.19
CA LYS A 94 -3.90 14.78 15.45
C LYS A 94 -2.55 15.43 15.26
N SER A 95 -2.39 16.14 14.15
CA SER A 95 -1.16 16.85 13.83
C SER A 95 -1.41 18.09 12.98
N VAL A 96 -0.52 19.07 13.11
CA VAL A 96 -0.42 20.24 12.21
C VAL A 96 0.18 19.86 10.86
N GLU A 97 0.68 18.64 10.70
CA GLU A 97 1.12 18.14 9.41
C GLU A 97 -0.06 17.90 8.47
N THR A 98 0.14 18.18 7.19
CA THR A 98 -0.81 17.84 6.12
C THR A 98 -0.80 16.34 5.85
N THR A 99 -1.90 15.81 5.30
CA THR A 99 -1.98 14.38 4.96
C THR A 99 -0.89 13.97 3.98
N THR A 100 -0.52 14.87 3.05
CA THR A 100 0.57 14.69 2.09
C THR A 100 1.93 14.53 2.77
N GLN A 101 2.23 15.32 3.81
CA GLN A 101 3.49 15.19 4.55
C GLN A 101 3.58 13.84 5.27
N ILE A 102 2.51 13.44 5.97
CA ILE A 102 2.43 12.18 6.71
C ILE A 102 2.57 10.99 5.76
N ILE A 103 1.81 10.98 4.66
CA ILE A 103 1.80 9.90 3.67
C ILE A 103 3.16 9.77 2.98
N ASN A 104 3.71 10.87 2.47
CA ASN A 104 4.99 10.82 1.75
C ASN A 104 6.12 10.37 2.66
N ARG A 105 6.19 10.88 3.91
CA ARG A 105 7.18 10.40 4.88
C ARG A 105 7.05 8.90 5.12
N SER A 106 5.84 8.44 5.39
CA SER A 106 5.60 7.03 5.75
C SER A 106 5.90 6.09 4.58
N PHE A 107 5.50 6.44 3.36
CA PHE A 107 5.80 5.62 2.18
C PHE A 107 7.28 5.64 1.80
N ASN A 108 7.95 6.79 1.94
CA ASN A 108 9.40 6.87 1.74
C ASN A 108 10.17 6.01 2.75
N ALA A 109 9.72 5.94 4.00
CA ALA A 109 10.31 5.07 5.01
C ALA A 109 10.18 3.56 4.68
N MET A 110 9.20 3.19 3.84
CA MET A 110 9.02 1.83 3.31
C MET A 110 9.84 1.56 2.05
N ASN A 111 10.73 2.48 1.65
CA ASN A 111 11.58 2.43 0.45
C ASN A 111 10.83 2.38 -0.90
N ILE A 112 9.50 2.60 -0.89
CA ILE A 112 8.70 2.69 -2.11
C ILE A 112 7.85 3.93 -2.01
N ASN A 113 8.25 4.97 -2.73
CA ASN A 113 7.52 6.22 -2.75
C ASN A 113 6.22 6.11 -3.56
N TYR A 114 5.32 7.05 -3.36
CA TYR A 114 4.01 7.03 -4.02
C TYR A 114 4.10 7.19 -5.54
N GLU A 115 5.07 7.93 -6.06
CA GLU A 115 5.17 8.20 -7.50
C GLU A 115 5.46 6.93 -8.30
N MET A 116 6.27 6.02 -7.74
CA MET A 116 6.52 4.72 -8.36
C MET A 116 5.24 3.88 -8.48
N ILE A 117 4.42 3.85 -7.43
CA ILE A 117 3.14 3.14 -7.48
C ILE A 117 2.18 3.83 -8.47
N LYS A 118 2.21 5.16 -8.57
CA LYS A 118 1.45 5.88 -9.58
C LYS A 118 1.89 5.55 -11.01
N HIS A 119 3.18 5.36 -11.26
CA HIS A 119 3.66 4.90 -12.55
C HIS A 119 3.15 3.50 -12.89
N LEU A 120 3.21 2.57 -11.94
CA LEU A 120 2.61 1.25 -12.10
C LEU A 120 1.09 1.34 -12.33
N GLY A 121 0.40 2.19 -11.59
CA GLY A 121 -1.03 2.43 -11.77
C GLY A 121 -1.35 2.93 -13.18
N LYS A 122 -0.56 3.86 -13.73
CA LYS A 122 -0.70 4.33 -15.12
C LYS A 122 -0.48 3.20 -16.13
N ALA A 123 0.40 2.23 -15.85
CA ALA A 123 0.56 1.03 -16.67
C ALA A 123 -0.72 0.20 -16.77
N PHE A 124 -1.53 0.23 -15.72
CA PHE A 124 -2.85 -0.42 -15.68
C PHE A 124 -4.02 0.53 -15.99
N GLY A 125 -3.76 1.71 -16.56
CA GLY A 125 -4.80 2.68 -16.93
C GLY A 125 -5.38 3.49 -15.76
N ILE A 126 -4.77 3.42 -14.57
CA ILE A 126 -5.19 4.17 -13.37
C ILE A 126 -4.56 5.57 -13.38
N ASN A 127 -5.21 6.50 -14.08
CA ASN A 127 -4.69 7.86 -14.28
C ASN A 127 -4.99 8.84 -13.14
N GLN A 128 -5.95 8.53 -12.27
CA GLN A 128 -6.39 9.38 -11.17
C GLN A 128 -6.71 8.53 -9.93
N LYS A 129 -6.57 9.15 -8.74
CA LYS A 129 -6.85 8.51 -7.44
C LYS A 129 -6.19 7.13 -7.30
N CYS A 130 -4.94 7.02 -7.74
CA CYS A 130 -4.20 5.76 -7.73
C CYS A 130 -3.95 5.33 -6.27
N PRO A 131 -4.39 4.13 -5.84
CA PRO A 131 -4.08 3.65 -4.50
C PRO A 131 -2.59 3.37 -4.34
N TYR A 132 -2.06 3.66 -3.16
CA TYR A 132 -0.75 3.15 -2.76
C TYR A 132 -0.92 1.71 -2.25
N VAL A 133 -0.30 0.75 -2.94
CA VAL A 133 -0.33 -0.66 -2.57
C VAL A 133 1.09 -1.15 -2.34
N LEU A 134 1.31 -1.82 -1.22
CA LEU A 134 2.58 -2.47 -0.90
C LEU A 134 2.29 -3.77 -0.13
N GLY A 135 2.31 -4.89 -0.84
CA GLY A 135 1.89 -6.18 -0.29
C GLY A 135 0.45 -6.08 0.24
N PRO A 136 0.15 -6.52 1.48
CA PRO A 136 -1.22 -6.49 2.01
C PRO A 136 -1.70 -5.07 2.39
N MET A 137 -0.83 -4.07 2.35
CA MET A 137 -1.18 -2.70 2.74
C MET A 137 -1.69 -1.92 1.52
N CYS A 138 -2.87 -1.32 1.65
CA CYS A 138 -3.50 -0.53 0.61
C CYS A 138 -4.10 0.76 1.18
N PHE A 139 -3.61 1.92 0.75
CA PHE A 139 -4.17 3.23 1.07
C PHE A 139 -4.66 3.90 -0.20
N ALA A 140 -5.94 4.26 -0.25
CA ALA A 140 -6.52 4.93 -1.41
C ALA A 140 -6.97 6.35 -1.07
N PRO A 141 -6.64 7.34 -1.92
CA PRO A 141 -7.10 8.70 -1.70
C PRO A 141 -8.54 8.88 -2.17
N ASP A 142 -9.33 9.63 -1.41
CA ASP A 142 -10.73 9.95 -1.70
C ASP A 142 -10.89 10.87 -2.93
N LYS A 143 -9.91 11.75 -3.17
CA LYS A 143 -9.83 12.68 -4.30
C LYS A 143 -8.44 12.68 -4.94
N GLY A 144 -8.29 13.37 -6.07
CA GLY A 144 -7.01 13.43 -6.78
C GLY A 144 -5.95 14.18 -5.96
N THR A 145 -4.75 13.61 -5.85
CA THR A 145 -3.64 14.12 -5.00
C THR A 145 -2.70 15.11 -5.73
N LYS A 146 -3.01 15.47 -6.99
CA LYS A 146 -2.09 16.26 -7.85
C LYS A 146 -1.95 17.72 -7.40
N HIS A 147 -2.99 18.30 -6.80
CA HIS A 147 -3.04 19.72 -6.47
C HIS A 147 -3.50 20.02 -5.04
N ASN A 148 -4.09 19.03 -4.34
CA ASN A 148 -4.68 19.20 -3.01
C ASN A 148 -4.29 18.05 -2.09
N HIS A 149 -4.31 18.32 -0.79
CA HIS A 149 -4.35 17.28 0.24
C HIS A 149 -5.60 16.44 0.07
N ALA A 150 -5.52 15.16 0.42
CA ALA A 150 -6.63 14.21 0.27
C ALA A 150 -6.78 13.41 1.56
N SER A 151 -8.00 12.96 1.84
CA SER A 151 -8.19 11.95 2.86
C SER A 151 -7.82 10.59 2.27
N TRP A 152 -7.28 9.71 3.09
CA TRP A 152 -6.84 8.39 2.66
C TRP A 152 -7.55 7.31 3.46
N ILE A 153 -8.08 6.33 2.75
CA ILE A 153 -8.74 5.17 3.33
C ILE A 153 -7.78 3.99 3.28
N GLY A 154 -7.52 3.38 4.43
CA GLY A 154 -6.81 2.11 4.55
C GLY A 154 -7.70 0.94 4.14
N ILE A 155 -7.86 0.72 2.83
CA ILE A 155 -8.76 -0.31 2.26
C ILE A 155 -8.44 -1.70 2.81
N HIS A 156 -7.18 -1.98 3.14
CA HIS A 156 -6.73 -3.23 3.74
C HIS A 156 -7.35 -3.55 5.11
N ASN A 157 -8.06 -2.59 5.72
CA ASN A 157 -8.82 -2.77 6.96
C ASN A 157 -10.35 -2.77 6.76
N VAL A 158 -10.84 -2.57 5.54
CA VAL A 158 -12.27 -2.64 5.20
C VAL A 158 -12.69 -4.11 5.09
N ARG A 159 -13.79 -4.47 5.74
CA ARG A 159 -14.44 -5.79 5.68
C ARG A 159 -15.59 -5.79 4.68
N ASP A 160 -16.48 -4.81 4.79
CA ASP A 160 -17.70 -4.72 3.99
C ASP A 160 -17.97 -3.27 3.55
N ILE A 161 -18.72 -3.14 2.46
CA ILE A 161 -19.07 -1.87 1.82
C ILE A 161 -20.59 -1.83 1.66
N HIS A 162 -21.22 -0.80 2.22
CA HIS A 162 -22.66 -0.62 2.19
C HIS A 162 -23.04 0.74 1.60
N SER A 163 -24.03 0.76 0.72
CA SER A 163 -24.60 2.01 0.21
C SER A 163 -25.32 2.73 1.34
N HIS A 164 -25.08 4.03 1.51
CA HIS A 164 -25.75 4.86 2.50
C HIS A 164 -26.14 6.19 1.83
N ASP A 165 -27.36 6.27 1.30
CA ASP A 165 -27.83 7.39 0.48
C ASP A 165 -26.89 7.72 -0.69
N LYS A 166 -26.26 8.90 -0.69
CA LYS A 166 -25.26 9.34 -1.68
C LYS A 166 -23.81 9.09 -1.23
N GLN A 167 -23.65 8.45 -0.08
CA GLN A 167 -22.40 8.15 0.59
C GLN A 167 -22.21 6.64 0.68
N THR A 168 -21.06 6.22 1.20
CA THR A 168 -20.76 4.81 1.41
C THR A 168 -20.34 4.59 2.85
N LEU A 169 -20.96 3.62 3.52
CA LEU A 169 -20.56 3.15 4.84
C LEU A 169 -19.58 2.00 4.66
N LEU A 170 -18.40 2.15 5.24
CA LEU A 170 -17.36 1.13 5.28
C LEU A 170 -17.37 0.47 6.66
N SER A 171 -17.57 -0.84 6.68
CA SER A 171 -17.38 -1.66 7.87
C SER A 171 -15.88 -2.00 7.97
N ILE A 172 -15.23 -1.57 9.03
CA ILE A 172 -13.79 -1.73 9.26
C ILE A 172 -13.56 -2.85 10.29
N LYS A 173 -12.34 -3.40 10.33
CA LYS A 173 -11.91 -4.29 11.43
C LYS A 173 -12.19 -3.65 12.81
N ASN A 174 -12.34 -4.49 13.82
CA ASN A 174 -12.72 -4.10 15.19
C ASN A 174 -14.07 -3.37 15.29
N GLU A 175 -14.97 -3.62 14.33
CA GLU A 175 -16.32 -3.05 14.30
C GLU A 175 -16.32 -1.51 14.28
N HIS A 176 -15.22 -0.90 13.83
CA HIS A 176 -15.24 0.51 13.46
C HIS A 176 -16.06 0.67 12.17
N GLU A 177 -16.66 1.84 12.02
CA GLU A 177 -17.45 2.25 10.88
C GLU A 177 -16.91 3.58 10.36
N LEU A 178 -16.83 3.72 9.04
CA LEU A 178 -16.40 4.96 8.39
C LEU A 178 -17.38 5.32 7.28
N LEU A 179 -18.06 6.45 7.44
CA LEU A 179 -18.92 7.03 6.41
C LEU A 179 -18.07 7.97 5.53
N ILE A 180 -17.94 7.62 4.25
CA ILE A 180 -17.19 8.42 3.27
C ILE A 180 -18.12 9.12 2.28
N ASP A 181 -17.75 10.34 1.88
CA ASP A 181 -18.49 11.14 0.90
C ASP A 181 -18.19 10.71 -0.55
N LEU A 182 -18.34 9.42 -0.81
CA LEU A 182 -18.25 8.80 -2.11
C LEU A 182 -19.44 7.88 -2.30
N ASP A 183 -20.03 7.89 -3.50
CA ASP A 183 -21.04 6.91 -3.86
C ASP A 183 -20.43 5.51 -4.00
N ILE A 184 -21.26 4.47 -3.86
CA ILE A 184 -20.80 3.07 -3.87
C ILE A 184 -20.03 2.71 -5.14
N LYS A 185 -20.39 3.25 -6.31
CA LYS A 185 -19.71 2.98 -7.58
C LYS A 185 -18.28 3.53 -7.59
N LYS A 186 -18.08 4.74 -7.03
CA LYS A 186 -16.74 5.33 -6.87
C LYS A 186 -15.92 4.55 -5.84
N THR A 187 -16.54 4.11 -4.76
CA THR A 187 -15.89 3.28 -3.74
C THR A 187 -15.46 1.93 -4.33
N ASP A 188 -16.32 1.25 -5.07
CA ASP A 188 -15.99 -0.01 -5.75
C ASP A 188 -14.84 0.17 -6.74
N LYS A 189 -14.86 1.26 -7.52
CA LYS A 189 -13.75 1.59 -8.43
C LYS A 189 -12.44 1.80 -7.68
N MET A 190 -12.48 2.45 -6.51
CA MET A 190 -11.32 2.67 -5.66
C MET A 190 -10.73 1.34 -5.15
N VAL A 191 -11.58 0.42 -4.72
CA VAL A 191 -11.18 -0.94 -4.30
C VAL A 191 -10.62 -1.74 -5.46
N ASN A 192 -11.29 -1.73 -6.61
CA ASN A 192 -10.85 -2.42 -7.82
C ASN A 192 -9.48 -1.92 -8.31
N ASN A 193 -9.24 -0.61 -8.27
CA ASN A 193 -7.93 -0.05 -8.59
C ASN A 193 -6.83 -0.58 -7.65
N GLY A 194 -7.14 -0.70 -6.36
CA GLY A 194 -6.21 -1.27 -5.38
C GLY A 194 -5.95 -2.76 -5.65
N HIS A 195 -7.01 -3.51 -5.96
CA HIS A 195 -6.94 -4.93 -6.29
C HIS A 195 -6.07 -5.21 -7.53
N ILE A 196 -6.20 -4.41 -8.59
CA ILE A 196 -5.38 -4.55 -9.81
C ILE A 196 -3.88 -4.41 -9.49
N ILE A 197 -3.51 -3.38 -8.73
CA ILE A 197 -2.11 -3.15 -8.35
C ILE A 197 -1.62 -4.28 -7.43
N TYR A 198 -2.46 -4.72 -6.48
CA TYR A 198 -2.15 -5.85 -5.60
C TYR A 198 -1.90 -7.13 -6.38
N GLN A 199 -2.79 -7.51 -7.30
CA GLN A 199 -2.63 -8.69 -8.15
C GLN A 199 -1.37 -8.63 -9.00
N ALA A 200 -1.03 -7.45 -9.54
CA ALA A 200 0.20 -7.26 -10.29
C ALA A 200 1.44 -7.51 -9.40
N GLN A 201 1.46 -6.97 -8.18
CA GLN A 201 2.55 -7.21 -7.23
C GLN A 201 2.66 -8.69 -6.85
N GLU A 202 1.53 -9.35 -6.56
CA GLU A 202 1.47 -10.79 -6.26
C GLU A 202 1.99 -11.65 -7.42
N ALA A 203 1.59 -11.34 -8.66
CA ALA A 203 2.06 -12.05 -9.85
C ALA A 203 3.57 -11.88 -10.05
N MET A 204 4.11 -10.68 -9.81
CA MET A 204 5.57 -10.44 -9.86
C MET A 204 6.31 -11.27 -8.81
N VAL A 205 5.82 -11.28 -7.57
CA VAL A 205 6.43 -12.06 -6.48
C VAL A 205 6.41 -13.56 -6.80
N LYS A 206 5.28 -14.09 -7.28
CA LYS A 206 5.16 -15.50 -7.70
C LYS A 206 6.09 -15.84 -8.86
N GLY A 207 6.18 -14.95 -9.86
CA GLY A 207 7.11 -15.11 -10.98
C GLY A 207 8.57 -15.18 -10.53
N TRP A 208 8.98 -14.34 -9.58
CA TRP A 208 10.33 -14.42 -9.01
C TRP A 208 10.56 -15.67 -8.19
N GLN A 209 9.58 -16.08 -7.38
CA GLN A 209 9.69 -17.32 -6.61
C GLN A 209 9.85 -18.54 -7.53
N ALA A 210 9.11 -18.58 -8.64
CA ALA A 210 9.25 -19.64 -9.64
C ALA A 210 10.64 -19.65 -10.30
N LEU A 211 11.14 -18.48 -10.73
CA LEU A 211 12.51 -18.38 -11.28
C LEU A 211 13.57 -18.85 -10.28
N TYR A 212 13.41 -18.48 -9.01
CA TYR A 212 14.33 -18.90 -7.95
C TYR A 212 14.24 -20.41 -7.65
N GLN A 213 13.03 -20.98 -7.67
CA GLN A 213 12.81 -22.41 -7.46
C GLN A 213 13.39 -23.24 -8.62
N ASP A 214 13.12 -22.85 -9.87
CA ASP A 214 13.69 -23.49 -11.06
C ASP A 214 15.23 -23.47 -11.03
N GLU A 215 15.84 -22.38 -10.58
CA GLU A 215 17.29 -22.28 -10.40
C GLU A 215 17.81 -23.16 -9.24
N SER A 216 17.02 -23.31 -8.17
CA SER A 216 17.40 -24.09 -6.98
C SER A 216 17.30 -25.61 -7.17
N ASP A 217 16.31 -26.08 -7.93
CA ASP A 217 16.11 -27.49 -8.23
C ASP A 217 17.17 -28.02 -9.21
N ASP A 218 17.62 -27.18 -10.14
CA ASP A 218 18.74 -27.52 -11.04
C ASP A 218 20.08 -27.59 -10.25
N TYR A 219 20.26 -26.75 -9.22
CA TYR A 219 21.48 -26.69 -8.39
C TYR A 219 21.85 -27.99 -7.68
N GLN A 220 20.86 -28.80 -7.29
CA GLN A 220 21.10 -30.08 -6.60
C GLN A 220 21.73 -31.15 -7.50
N THR A 221 21.49 -31.07 -8.81
CA THR A 221 22.03 -32.03 -9.80
C THR A 221 23.34 -31.56 -10.45
N TRP A 222 23.81 -30.36 -10.12
CA TRP A 222 24.97 -29.77 -10.77
C TRP A 222 26.32 -30.31 -10.32
N ASN A 223 27.19 -30.56 -11.30
CA ASN A 223 28.58 -30.89 -11.08
C ASN A 223 29.42 -29.67 -10.63
N ILE A 224 30.61 -29.94 -10.09
CA ILE A 224 31.53 -28.93 -9.53
C ILE A 224 31.92 -27.84 -10.56
N LEU A 225 31.95 -28.18 -11.85
CA LEU A 225 32.30 -27.23 -12.91
C LEU A 225 31.19 -26.19 -13.13
N LYS A 226 29.92 -26.63 -13.19
CA LYS A 226 28.75 -25.71 -13.26
C LYS A 226 28.65 -24.81 -12.03
N LYS A 227 28.88 -25.38 -10.83
CA LYS A 227 28.87 -24.61 -9.56
C LYS A 227 29.93 -23.51 -9.52
N ARG A 228 31.14 -23.77 -10.05
CA ARG A 228 32.23 -22.77 -10.12
C ARG A 228 32.04 -21.72 -11.22
N SER A 229 31.49 -22.07 -12.38
CA SER A 229 31.17 -21.08 -13.42
C SER A 229 30.16 -20.04 -12.94
N LEU A 230 29.16 -20.46 -12.15
CA LEU A 230 28.08 -19.60 -11.70
C LEU A 230 28.41 -18.77 -10.44
N GLN A 231 29.43 -19.13 -9.65
CA GLN A 231 29.99 -18.22 -8.62
C GLN A 231 30.49 -16.89 -9.22
N HIS A 232 30.86 -16.88 -10.51
CA HIS A 232 31.22 -15.67 -11.25
C HIS A 232 30.04 -14.98 -11.94
N THR A 233 28.88 -15.63 -12.10
CA THR A 233 27.71 -15.09 -12.81
C THR A 233 26.60 -14.60 -11.86
N PHE A 234 26.44 -15.24 -10.69
CA PHE A 234 25.44 -14.90 -9.66
C PHE A 234 25.84 -13.77 -8.71
N SER A 235 26.79 -12.93 -9.08
CA SER A 235 26.97 -11.63 -8.45
C SER A 235 25.94 -10.59 -8.90
N GLN A 236 25.04 -10.94 -9.82
CA GLN A 236 23.95 -10.04 -10.22
C GLN A 236 22.90 -10.00 -9.12
N LYS A 237 22.82 -8.84 -8.45
CA LYS A 237 21.81 -8.55 -7.42
C LYS A 237 20.42 -8.83 -7.98
N ILE A 238 19.60 -9.56 -7.21
CA ILE A 238 18.16 -9.69 -7.43
C ILE A 238 17.62 -8.27 -7.67
N PRO A 239 16.91 -8.02 -8.79
CA PRO A 239 16.32 -6.72 -9.05
C PRO A 239 15.40 -6.35 -7.89
N THR A 240 15.62 -5.17 -7.31
CA THR A 240 14.71 -4.67 -6.27
C THR A 240 13.32 -4.47 -6.86
N LEU A 241 12.26 -4.52 -6.04
CA LEU A 241 10.91 -4.15 -6.48
C LEU A 241 10.92 -2.77 -7.17
N PHE A 242 11.77 -1.85 -6.70
CA PHE A 242 12.06 -0.58 -7.36
C PHE A 242 12.52 -0.75 -8.82
N SER A 243 13.55 -1.57 -9.06
CA SER A 243 14.09 -1.85 -10.39
C SER A 243 13.03 -2.40 -11.35
N CYS A 244 12.10 -3.20 -10.84
CA CYS A 244 11.05 -3.81 -11.64
C CYS A 244 9.90 -2.86 -11.95
N LEU A 245 9.50 -2.03 -10.98
CA LEU A 245 8.55 -0.94 -11.23
C LEU A 245 9.07 0.03 -12.30
N MET A 246 10.38 0.32 -12.27
CA MET A 246 11.05 1.09 -13.32
C MET A 246 11.05 0.37 -14.67
N PHE A 247 11.28 -0.95 -14.70
CA PHE A 247 11.19 -1.74 -15.94
C PHE A 247 9.81 -1.67 -16.57
N PHE A 248 8.72 -1.85 -15.81
CA PHE A 248 7.36 -1.74 -16.38
C PHE A 248 7.05 -0.34 -16.88
N SER A 249 7.50 0.69 -16.15
CA SER A 249 7.34 2.08 -16.57
C SER A 249 8.08 2.35 -17.89
N TYR A 250 9.29 1.80 -18.04
CA TYR A 250 10.09 1.89 -19.26
C TYR A 250 9.47 1.10 -20.43
N PHE A 251 9.04 -0.13 -20.18
CA PHE A 251 8.39 -0.98 -21.17
C PHE A 251 7.10 -0.35 -21.69
N GLN A 252 6.29 0.25 -20.82
CA GLN A 252 5.11 1.00 -21.24
C GLN A 252 5.48 2.23 -22.08
N ALA A 253 6.52 2.97 -21.69
CA ALA A 253 6.99 4.10 -22.50
C ALA A 253 7.42 3.64 -23.90
N LEU A 254 8.09 2.48 -24.00
CA LEU A 254 8.45 1.86 -25.28
C LEU A 254 7.23 1.41 -26.08
N GLU A 255 6.23 0.78 -25.46
CA GLU A 255 4.97 0.40 -26.13
C GLU A 255 4.23 1.64 -26.65
N MET A 256 4.15 2.72 -25.85
CA MET A 256 3.55 3.98 -26.30
C MET A 256 4.32 4.59 -27.48
N LEU A 257 5.65 4.56 -27.44
CA LEU A 257 6.50 5.01 -28.55
C LEU A 257 6.29 4.15 -29.80
N ARG A 258 6.22 2.82 -29.67
CA ARG A 258 5.90 1.89 -30.77
C ARG A 258 4.54 2.21 -31.39
N THR A 259 3.54 2.47 -30.55
CA THR A 259 2.17 2.79 -31.00
C THR A 259 2.12 4.11 -31.76
N VAL A 260 2.88 5.13 -31.32
CA VAL A 260 2.89 6.48 -31.91
C VAL A 260 3.79 6.59 -33.13
N LEU A 261 4.98 5.99 -33.09
CA LEU A 261 6.00 6.11 -34.13
C LEU A 261 5.89 5.02 -35.20
N LYS A 262 5.14 3.94 -34.94
CA LYS A 262 5.02 2.74 -35.81
C LYS A 262 6.35 2.04 -36.13
N GLU A 263 7.45 2.44 -35.48
CA GLU A 263 8.75 1.81 -35.58
C GLU A 263 9.09 1.12 -34.25
N GLY A 264 9.51 -0.15 -34.35
CA GLY A 264 9.96 -0.96 -33.22
C GLY A 264 11.37 -0.56 -32.77
N ASP A 265 11.67 -0.75 -31.49
CA ASP A 265 13.04 -0.67 -30.97
C ASP A 265 13.86 -1.86 -31.51
N PRO A 266 14.88 -1.63 -32.37
CA PRO A 266 15.66 -2.69 -33.00
C PRO A 266 16.39 -3.57 -31.98
N LEU A 267 16.80 -2.99 -30.83
CA LEU A 267 17.52 -3.71 -29.79
C LEU A 267 16.60 -4.66 -29.01
N LEU A 268 15.34 -4.26 -28.82
CA LEU A 268 14.35 -5.10 -28.14
C LEU A 268 13.97 -6.29 -29.02
N ASP A 269 13.83 -6.08 -30.33
CA ASP A 269 13.50 -7.14 -31.29
C ASP A 269 14.65 -8.16 -31.43
N ASP A 270 15.90 -7.70 -31.35
CA ASP A 270 17.08 -8.56 -31.31
C ASP A 270 17.18 -9.36 -29.99
N VAL A 271 16.83 -8.75 -28.85
CA VAL A 271 16.78 -9.44 -27.55
C VAL A 271 15.64 -10.45 -27.50
N MET A 272 14.45 -10.12 -28.05
CA MET A 272 13.31 -11.04 -28.15
C MET A 272 13.59 -12.22 -29.09
N LYS A 273 14.31 -12.00 -30.20
CA LYS A 273 14.83 -13.07 -31.06
C LYS A 273 15.83 -13.97 -30.32
N LYS A 274 16.67 -13.39 -29.48
CA LYS A 274 17.73 -14.10 -28.76
C LYS A 274 17.20 -14.89 -27.56
N TYR A 275 16.09 -14.46 -26.97
CA TYR A 275 15.47 -15.12 -25.81
C TYR A 275 13.96 -15.30 -26.00
N PRO A 276 13.53 -16.21 -26.89
CA PRO A 276 12.12 -16.41 -27.24
C PRO A 276 11.26 -16.99 -26.10
N LYS A 277 11.84 -17.35 -24.95
CA LYS A 277 11.10 -17.82 -23.77
C LYS A 277 10.50 -16.69 -22.92
N PHE A 278 10.82 -15.43 -23.20
CA PHE A 278 10.31 -14.26 -22.46
C PHE A 278 9.17 -13.52 -23.15
N THR A 279 8.59 -14.10 -24.21
CA THR A 279 7.28 -13.66 -24.71
C THR A 279 6.20 -14.01 -23.69
N LEU A 280 5.58 -12.97 -23.11
CA LEU A 280 4.30 -13.05 -22.39
C LEU A 280 3.20 -13.60 -23.30
#